data_AF-F0IDF5-F1
#
_entry.id   AF-F0IDF5-F1
#
_cell.length_a   1.000
_cell.length_b   1.000
_cell.length_c   1.000
_cell.angle_alpha   90.00
_cell.angle_beta   90.00
_cell.angle_gamma   90.00
#
_symmetry.space_group_name_H-M   'P 1'
#
loop_
_entity.id
_entity.type
_entity.pdbx_description
1 polymer ?
#
loop_
_entity_poly.entity_id
_entity_poly.type
_entity_poly.pdbx_seq_one_letter_code
_entity_poly.pdbx_strand_id
1 'polypeptide(L)' 'MLLGLGLIAVGFLTMSGGGSDDPKVFNPAIFSFRRISLAPALVLLGFGVEIFAILYTDKEKES' A
#
# COMPACT_ATOMS: atom_id res chain seq x y z
N MET A 1 -0.20 3.43 14.10
CA MET A 1 -0.81 4.68 13.62
C MET A 1 0.08 5.36 12.58
N LEU A 2 0.73 6.52 12.82
CA LEU A 2 1.37 7.31 11.74
C LEU A 2 2.32 6.56 10.78
N LEU A 3 3.13 5.62 11.29
CA LEU A 3 4.02 4.78 10.45
C LEU A 3 3.24 3.83 9.52
N GLY A 4 2.18 3.19 10.01
CA GLY A 4 1.35 2.28 9.21
C GLY A 4 0.57 3.04 8.13
N LEU A 5 0.00 4.18 8.50
CA LEU A 5 -0.70 5.09 7.58
C LEU A 5 0.23 5.62 6.47
N GLY A 6 1.49 5.93 6.80
CA GLY A 6 2.50 6.30 5.81
C GLY A 6 2.82 5.19 4.81
N LEU A 7 2.95 3.94 5.27
CA LEU A 7 3.18 2.77 4.41
C LEU A 7 2.00 2.53 3.45
N ILE A 8 0.77 2.64 3.95
CA ILE A 8 -0.44 2.52 3.14
C ILE A 8 -0.47 3.61 2.06
N ALA A 9 -0.22 4.87 2.43
CA ALA A 9 -0.19 5.99 1.50
C ALA A 9 0.87 5.82 0.40
N VAL A 10 2.08 5.37 0.76
CA VAL A 10 3.15 5.06 -0.20
C VAL A 10 2.76 3.91 -1.12
N GLY A 11 2.11 2.86 -0.59
CA GLY A 11 1.59 1.75 -1.39
C GLY A 11 0.62 2.22 -2.46
N PHE A 12 -0.38 3.03 -2.09
CA PHE A 12 -1.32 3.62 -3.05
C PHE A 12 -0.68 4.59 -4.04
N LEU A 13 0.27 5.43 -3.60
CA LEU A 13 1.03 6.29 -4.50
C LEU A 13 1.80 5.48 -5.55
N THR A 14 2.34 4.33 -5.17
CA THR A 14 3.09 3.45 -6.07
C THR A 14 2.19 2.76 -7.10
N MET A 15 0.89 2.59 -6.79
CA MET A 15 -0.12 2.12 -7.74
C MET A 15 -0.49 3.18 -8.79
N SER A 16 -0.28 4.47 -8.50
CA SER A 16 -0.68 5.54 -9.39
C SER A 16 0.13 5.56 -10.70
N GLY A 17 -0.57 5.83 -11.81
CA GLY A 17 0.01 6.05 -13.14
C GLY A 17 -0.06 4.86 -14.10
N GLY A 18 0.58 5.03 -15.27
CA GLY A 18 0.65 4.09 -16.41
C GLY A 18 -0.69 3.68 -17.00
N GLY A 19 -1.71 4.50 -16.83
CA GLY A 19 -2.76 4.59 -17.84
C GLY A 19 -2.15 4.91 -19.21
N SER A 20 -2.84 4.50 -20.27
CA SER A 20 -2.48 4.91 -21.63
C SER A 20 -2.94 6.34 -21.85
N ASP A 21 -2.10 7.17 -22.50
CA ASP A 21 -2.49 8.50 -22.96
C ASP A 21 -3.53 8.44 -24.10
N ASP A 22 -3.58 7.31 -24.82
CA ASP A 22 -4.60 7.01 -25.82
C ASP A 22 -5.47 5.82 -25.35
N PRO A 23 -6.76 6.04 -25.04
CA PRO A 23 -7.66 4.99 -24.56
C PRO A 23 -7.90 3.85 -25.58
N LYS A 24 -7.48 4.01 -26.85
CA LYS A 24 -7.54 2.95 -27.87
C LYS A 24 -6.29 2.07 -27.91
N VAL A 25 -5.21 2.44 -27.22
CA VAL A 25 -3.95 1.70 -27.20
C VAL A 25 -3.75 1.11 -25.80
N PHE A 26 -3.59 -0.20 -25.73
CA PHE A 26 -3.31 -0.88 -24.48
C PHE A 26 -1.87 -0.61 -24.03
N ASN A 27 -1.67 -0.06 -22.82
CA ASN A 27 -0.34 0.18 -22.25
C ASN A 27 0.11 -0.99 -21.37
N PRO A 28 1.10 -1.80 -21.79
CA PRO A 28 1.58 -2.94 -20.99
C PRO A 28 2.25 -2.53 -19.67
N ALA A 29 2.61 -1.26 -19.47
CA ALA A 29 3.17 -0.76 -18.21
C ALA A 29 2.19 -0.86 -17.02
N ILE A 30 0.89 -1.01 -17.28
CA ILE A 30 -0.13 -1.31 -16.27
C ILE A 30 0.20 -2.64 -15.58
N PHE A 31 0.70 -3.64 -16.32
CA PHE A 31 1.08 -4.95 -15.80
C PHE A 31 2.50 -5.00 -15.21
N SER A 32 3.10 -3.86 -14.89
CA SER A 32 4.41 -3.84 -14.24
C SER A 32 4.36 -4.54 -12.87
N PHE A 33 5.36 -5.40 -12.61
CA PHE A 33 5.52 -6.10 -11.32
C PHE A 33 5.42 -5.16 -10.11
N ARG A 34 5.93 -3.93 -10.27
CA ARG A 34 5.88 -2.88 -9.26
C ARG A 34 4.45 -2.54 -8.82
N ARG A 35 3.47 -2.57 -9.72
CA ARG A 35 2.08 -2.16 -9.42
C ARG A 35 1.16 -3.31 -9.06
N ILE A 36 1.41 -4.49 -9.62
CA ILE A 36 0.56 -5.67 -9.37
C ILE A 36 0.99 -6.43 -8.12
N SER A 37 2.28 -6.41 -7.78
CA SER A 37 2.80 -7.23 -6.69
C SER A 37 3.41 -6.38 -5.59
N LEU A 38 4.31 -5.45 -5.95
CA LEU A 38 5.06 -4.68 -4.97
C LEU A 38 4.18 -3.65 -4.24
N ALA A 39 3.34 -2.91 -4.97
CA ALA A 39 2.47 -1.91 -4.39
C ALA A 39 1.36 -2.51 -3.48
N PRO A 40 0.64 -3.58 -3.88
CA PRO A 40 -0.32 -4.23 -2.98
C PRO A 40 0.35 -4.85 -1.74
N ALA A 41 1.55 -5.44 -1.89
CA ALA A 41 2.29 -5.98 -0.75
C ALA A 41 2.63 -4.89 0.28
N LEU A 42 3.01 -3.69 -0.17
CA LEU A 42 3.27 -2.54 0.72
C LEU A 42 2.01 -2.09 1.46
N VAL A 43 0.86 -2.05 0.80
CA VAL A 43 -0.43 -1.72 1.44
C VAL A 43 -0.80 -2.76 2.50
N LEU A 44 -0.66 -4.05 2.18
CA LEU A 44 -0.92 -5.15 3.13
C LEU A 44 0.02 -5.09 4.33
N LEU A 45 1.31 -4.80 4.11
CA LEU A 45 2.26 -4.57 5.20
C LEU A 45 1.86 -3.38 6.07
N GLY A 46 1.43 -2.27 5.48
CA GLY A 46 0.94 -1.10 6.20
C GLY A 46 -0.27 -1.43 7.09
N PHE A 47 -1.22 -2.22 6.59
CA PHE A 47 -2.33 -2.73 7.41
C PHE A 47 -1.85 -3.67 8.53
N GLY A 48 -0.90 -4.55 8.28
CA GLY A 48 -0.31 -5.41 9.31
C GLY A 48 0.35 -4.62 10.43
N VAL A 49 1.04 -3.53 10.09
CA VAL A 49 1.64 -2.59 11.06
C VAL A 49 0.58 -1.88 11.88
N GLU A 50 -0.54 -1.44 11.28
CA GLU A 50 -1.64 -0.83 12.03
C GLU A 50 -2.32 -1.81 12.97
N ILE A 51 -2.59 -3.03 12.52
CA ILE A 51 -3.16 -4.09 13.37
C ILE A 51 -2.24 -4.35 14.56
N PHE A 52 -0.94 -4.49 14.34
CA PHE A 52 0.03 -4.68 15.42
C PHE A 52 0.08 -3.48 16.37
N ALA A 53 0.08 -2.26 15.83
CA ALA A 53 0.11 -1.04 16.64
C ALA A 53 -1.11 -0.93 17.55
N ILE A 54 -2.32 -1.24 17.06
CA ILE A 54 -3.56 -1.21 17.85
C ILE A 54 -3.52 -2.29 18.93
N LEU A 55 -3.27 -3.54 18.55
CA LEU A 55 -3.30 -4.68 19.48
C LEU A 55 -2.21 -4.61 20.56
N TYR A 56 -1.03 -4.09 20.22
CA TYR A 56 0.08 -4.00 21.17
C TYR A 56 -0.04 -2.77 22.08
N THR A 57 -0.53 -1.63 21.57
CA THR A 57 -0.79 -0.44 22.41
C THR A 57 -1.87 -0.70 23.47
N ASP A 58 -2.89 -1.49 23.18
CA ASP A 58 -3.90 -1.84 24.21
C ASP A 58 -3.30 -2.67 25.35
N LYS A 59 -2.36 -3.59 25.05
CA LYS A 59 -1.69 -4.39 26.08
C LYS A 59 -0.82 -3.57 27.03
N GLU A 60 -0.17 -2.51 26.57
CA GLU A 60 0.66 -1.66 27.44
C GLU A 60 -0.17 -0.74 28.35
N LYS A 61 -1.40 -0.41 27.99
CA LYS A 61 -2.27 0.48 28.79
C LYS A 61 -2.97 -0.23 29.95
N GLU A 62 -2.86 -1.56 30.05
CA GLU A 62 -3.47 -2.38 31.10
C GLU A 62 -2.45 -2.83 32.17
N SER A 63 -1.23 -2.28 32.18
CA SER A 63 -0.23 -2.46 33.26
C SER A 63 0.05 -1.18 34.04
#